data_AF-A0A4R5EHE7-F1
#
_entry.id   AF-A0A4R5EHE7-F1
#
_cell.length_a   1.000
_cell.length_b   1.000
_cell.length_c   1.000
_cell.angle_alpha   90.00
_cell.angle_beta   90.00
_cell.angle_gamma   90.00
#
_symmetry.space_group_name_H-M   'P 1'
#
loop_
_entity.id
_entity.type
_entity.pdbx_description
1 polymer ?
#
loop_
_entity_poly.entity_id
_entity_poly.type
_entity_poly.pdbx_seq_one_letter_code
_entity_poly.pdbx_strand_id
1 'polypeptide(L)'
;MTSIFGVSPHDLRGAFRRFYVWRDQLGVWRARPLPKLTANEIAYGVKLQLEADTLLELAFACAWQRCRRNVFRYLQEYAAEVPSGHVGP
;
A
#
# COMPACT_ATOMS: atom_id res chain seq x y z
N MET A 1 33.88 4.25 -5.55
CA MET A 1 32.98 3.10 -5.41
C MET A 1 31.57 3.56 -5.74
N THR A 2 31.03 3.05 -6.83
CA THR A 2 29.75 3.40 -7.46
C THR A 2 28.58 2.91 -6.59
N SER A 3 27.78 3.85 -6.09
CA SER A 3 26.54 3.54 -5.36
C SER A 3 25.46 3.13 -6.37
N ILE A 4 25.22 1.83 -6.50
CA ILE A 4 24.13 1.28 -7.32
C ILE A 4 22.81 1.24 -6.52
N PHE A 5 22.83 1.62 -5.24
CA PHE A 5 21.66 1.64 -4.34
C PHE A 5 21.63 2.92 -3.50
N GLY A 6 21.84 4.07 -4.14
CA GLY A 6 21.89 5.39 -3.51
C GLY A 6 20.53 5.99 -3.18
N VAL A 7 19.62 5.23 -2.57
CA VAL A 7 18.38 5.81 -2.03
C VAL A 7 18.65 6.23 -0.59
N SER A 8 18.65 7.53 -0.32
CA SER A 8 18.82 8.02 1.05
C SER A 8 17.66 7.52 1.90
N PRO A 9 17.85 7.17 3.19
CA PRO A 9 16.75 6.85 4.10
C PRO A 9 15.68 7.96 4.17
N HIS A 10 16.08 9.21 3.87
CA HIS A 10 15.15 10.34 3.74
C HIS A 10 14.21 10.21 2.55
N ASP A 11 14.66 9.62 1.44
CA ASP A 11 13.86 9.41 0.22
C ASP A 11 12.80 8.32 0.44
N LEU A 12 13.05 7.39 1.38
CA LEU A 12 12.12 6.31 1.72
C LEU A 12 10.95 6.76 2.60
N ARG A 13 11.03 7.93 3.26
CA ARG A 13 9.93 8.43 4.12
C ARG A 13 8.62 8.57 3.35
N GLY A 14 8.69 8.96 2.08
CA GLY A 14 7.52 9.07 1.23
C GLY A 14 6.80 7.73 1.03
N ALA A 15 7.55 6.63 0.95
CA ALA A 15 7.00 5.29 0.81
C ALA A 15 6.29 4.81 2.09
N PHE A 16 6.80 5.21 3.25
CA PHE A 16 6.22 4.86 4.55
C PHE A 16 5.13 5.84 5.02
N ARG A 17 4.84 6.90 4.27
CA ARG A 17 3.75 7.85 4.57
C ARG A 17 2.44 7.06 4.57
N ARG A 18 1.92 6.76 5.77
CA ARG A 18 0.75 5.91 6.10
C ARG A 18 1.04 4.45 6.45
N PHE A 19 2.26 4.13 6.86
CA PHE A 19 2.58 2.84 7.44
C PHE A 19 3.25 3.05 8.79
N TYR A 20 2.85 2.26 9.78
CA TYR A 20 3.67 2.02 10.95
C TYR A 20 4.71 0.96 10.59
N VAL A 21 5.99 1.31 10.71
CA VAL A 21 7.13 0.45 10.31
C VAL A 21 7.94 0.09 11.53
N TRP A 22 8.29 -1.19 11.67
CA TRP A 22 9.12 -1.69 12.75
C TRP A 22 9.96 -2.87 12.29
N ARG A 23 11.01 -3.20 13.05
CA ARG A 23 11.78 -4.43 12.87
C ARG A 23 11.36 -5.42 13.95
N ASP A 24 11.04 -6.65 13.58
CA ASP A 24 10.64 -7.66 14.55
C ASP A 24 11.85 -8.33 15.23
N GLN A 25 11.56 -9.25 16.16
CA GLN A 25 12.58 -9.99 16.93
C GLN A 25 13.44 -10.92 16.06
N LEU A 26 12.97 -11.29 14.87
CA LEU A 26 13.69 -12.12 13.91
C LEU A 26 14.53 -11.26 12.94
N GLY A 27 14.49 -9.93 13.10
CA GLY A 27 15.22 -9.01 12.25
C GLY A 27 14.53 -8.67 10.94
N VAL A 28 13.27 -9.09 10.74
CA VAL A 28 12.48 -8.83 9.54
C VAL A 28 11.83 -7.45 9.66
N TRP A 29 11.85 -6.68 8.57
CA TRP A 29 11.16 -5.40 8.50
C TRP A 29 9.67 -5.62 8.25
N ARG A 30 8.84 -4.99 9.07
CA ARG A 30 7.38 -5.10 8.99
C ARG A 30 6.74 -3.73 8.83
N ALA A 31 5.67 -3.68 8.06
CA ALA A 31 4.84 -2.49 7.92
C ALA A 31 3.35 -2.83 8.06
N ARG A 32 2.62 -1.96 8.75
CA ARG A 32 1.16 -2.03 8.88
C ARG A 32 0.52 -0.72 8.40
N PRO A 33 -0.51 -0.76 7.54
CA PRO A 33 -1.19 0.45 7.06
C PRO A 33 -1.82 1.27 8.19
N LEU A 34 -1.83 2.59 8.00
CA LEU A 34 -2.53 3.58 8.83
C LEU A 34 -3.51 4.40 7.95
N PRO A 35 -4.79 4.57 8.33
CA PRO A 35 -5.57 3.80 9.32
C PRO A 35 -5.81 2.36 8.88
N LYS A 36 -6.43 1.53 9.76
CA LYS A 36 -6.82 0.14 9.48
C LYS A 36 -7.57 0.02 8.15
N LEU A 37 -7.35 -1.10 7.46
CA LEU A 37 -8.06 -1.43 6.23
C LEU A 37 -9.54 -1.72 6.53
N THR A 38 -10.41 -1.30 5.62
CA THR A 38 -11.85 -1.61 5.64
C THR A 38 -12.10 -3.04 5.18
N ALA A 39 -13.29 -3.59 5.51
CA ALA A 39 -13.69 -4.93 5.06
C ALA A 39 -13.63 -5.08 3.53
N ASN A 40 -14.03 -4.03 2.79
CA ASN A 40 -13.98 -4.01 1.34
C ASN A 40 -12.53 -4.09 0.84
N GLU A 41 -11.62 -3.27 1.37
CA GLU A 41 -10.20 -3.32 1.00
C GLU A 41 -9.58 -4.71 1.24
N ILE A 42 -9.99 -5.39 2.32
CA ILE A 42 -9.57 -6.77 2.62
C ILE A 42 -10.15 -7.76 1.59
N ALA A 43 -11.45 -7.64 1.26
CA ALA A 43 -12.11 -8.50 0.26
C ALA A 43 -11.44 -8.41 -1.12
N TYR A 44 -10.88 -7.25 -1.48
CA TYR A 44 -10.11 -7.05 -2.71
C TYR A 44 -8.64 -7.50 -2.61
N GLY A 45 -8.26 -8.20 -1.55
CA GLY A 45 -6.95 -8.82 -1.39
C GLY A 45 -5.82 -7.85 -1.02
N VAL A 46 -6.14 -6.74 -0.34
CA VAL A 46 -5.12 -5.88 0.29
C VAL A 46 -4.63 -6.57 1.57
N LYS A 47 -3.33 -6.89 1.65
CA LYS A 47 -2.74 -7.52 2.83
C LYS A 47 -2.69 -6.54 4.01
N LEU A 48 -3.06 -7.03 5.20
CA LEU A 48 -3.06 -6.28 6.46
C LEU A 48 -1.65 -5.92 6.97
N GLN A 49 -0.66 -6.67 6.53
CA GLN A 49 0.72 -6.53 6.98
C GLN A 49 1.68 -6.86 5.82
N LEU A 50 2.75 -6.09 5.75
CA LEU A 50 3.86 -6.30 4.83
C LEU A 50 5.07 -6.72 5.64
N GLU A 51 5.91 -7.56 5.03
CA GLU A 51 7.18 -7.99 5.57
C GLU A 51 8.22 -8.05 4.45
N ALA A 52 9.46 -7.74 4.79
CA ALA A 52 10.60 -7.82 3.89
C ALA A 52 11.90 -7.96 4.70
N ASP A 53 12.93 -8.52 4.08
CA ASP A 53 14.24 -8.70 4.71
C ASP A 53 15.01 -7.39 4.78
N THR A 54 14.79 -6.50 3.81
CA THR A 54 15.42 -5.17 3.77
C THR A 54 14.40 -4.03 3.88
N LEU A 55 14.87 -2.89 4.40
CA LEU A 55 14.06 -1.68 4.51
C LEU A 55 13.67 -1.13 3.12
N LEU A 56 14.53 -1.33 2.11
CA LEU A 56 14.28 -0.89 0.74
C LEU A 56 13.15 -1.69 0.09
N GLU A 57 13.19 -3.02 0.20
CA GLU A 57 12.09 -3.88 -0.26
C GLU A 57 10.78 -3.55 0.45
N LEU A 58 10.83 -3.28 1.75
CA LEU A 58 9.66 -2.86 2.51
C LEU A 58 9.10 -1.53 1.98
N ALA A 59 9.97 -0.57 1.64
CA ALA A 59 9.56 0.70 1.05
C ALA A 59 8.88 0.51 -0.30
N PHE A 60 9.44 -0.33 -1.19
CA PHE A 60 8.79 -0.69 -2.44
C PHE A 60 7.42 -1.33 -2.22
N ALA A 61 7.31 -2.27 -1.28
CA ALA A 61 6.04 -2.91 -0.94
C ALA A 61 5.00 -1.90 -0.41
N CYS A 62 5.41 -0.96 0.45
CA CYS A 62 4.55 0.09 0.98
C CYS A 62 4.07 1.04 -0.12
N ALA A 63 4.97 1.47 -0.99
CA ALA A 63 4.65 2.33 -2.13
C ALA A 63 3.67 1.66 -3.08
N TRP A 64 3.92 0.39 -3.42
CA TRP A 64 3.03 -0.43 -4.25
C TRP A 64 1.64 -0.55 -3.63
N GLN A 65 1.55 -0.89 -2.34
CA GLN A 65 0.25 -0.99 -1.66
C GLN A 65 -0.52 0.33 -1.68
N ARG A 66 0.17 1.47 -1.54
CA ARG A 66 -0.48 2.78 -1.62
C ARG A 66 -1.03 3.05 -3.02
N CYS A 67 -0.28 2.74 -4.07
CA CYS A 67 -0.75 2.87 -5.45
C CYS A 67 -1.95 1.98 -5.72
N ARG A 68 -1.88 0.71 -5.32
CA ARG A 68 -2.98 -0.26 -5.45
C ARG A 68 -4.25 0.23 -4.75
N ARG A 69 -4.13 0.81 -3.55
CA ARG A 69 -5.26 1.40 -2.81
C ARG A 69 -5.89 2.58 -3.55
N ASN A 70 -5.10 3.45 -4.16
CA ASN A 70 -5.61 4.58 -4.93
C ASN A 70 -6.37 4.10 -6.18
N VAL A 71 -5.83 3.10 -6.89
CA VAL A 71 -6.51 2.46 -8.02
C VAL A 71 -7.84 1.85 -7.57
N PHE A 72 -7.88 1.16 -6.43
CA PHE A 72 -9.14 0.61 -5.92
C PHE A 72 -10.16 1.67 -5.55
N ARG A 73 -9.75 2.75 -4.89
CA ARG A 73 -10.66 3.86 -4.58
C ARG A 73 -11.24 4.46 -5.86
N TYR A 74 -10.39 4.69 -6.85
CA TYR A 74 -10.81 5.16 -8.17
C TYR A 74 -11.84 4.19 -8.78
N LEU A 75 -11.55 2.89 -8.85
CA LEU A 75 -12.50 1.91 -9.39
C LEU A 75 -13.84 1.87 -8.62
N GLN A 76 -13.83 2.09 -7.31
CA GLN A 76 -15.07 2.17 -6.51
C GLN A 76 -15.89 3.42 -6.82
N GLU A 77 -15.24 4.58 -6.94
CA GLU A 77 -15.89 5.84 -7.33
C GLU A 77 -16.60 5.68 -8.69
N TYR A 78 -15.91 5.12 -9.69
CA TYR A 78 -16.47 4.91 -11.02
C TYR A 78 -17.49 3.77 -11.10
N ALA A 79 -17.36 2.71 -10.28
CA ALA A 79 -18.37 1.67 -10.20
C ALA A 79 -19.68 2.18 -9.58
N ALA A 80 -19.61 3.14 -8.66
CA ALA A 80 -20.77 3.81 -8.08
C ALA A 80 -21.40 4.86 -9.03
N GLU A 81 -20.63 5.40 -9.98
CA GLU A 81 -21.10 6.33 -11.00
C GLU A 81 -21.81 5.68 -12.18
N VAL A 82 -21.84 4.34 -12.30
CA VAL A 82 -22.73 3.67 -13.25
C VAL A 82 -24.16 3.90 -12.76
N PRO A 83 -24.96 4.78 -13.38
CA PRO A 83 -26.35 4.90 -13.01
C PRO A 83 -26.95 3.55 -13.32
N SER A 84 -27.77 3.03 -12.41
CA SER A 84 -28.80 2.06 -12.77
C SER A 84 -29.78 2.76 -13.73
N GLY A 85 -29.32 3.01 -14.96
CA GLY A 85 -30.01 3.73 -16.00
C GLY A 85 -30.97 2.78 -16.68
N HIS A 86 -32.18 2.74 -16.14
CA HIS A 86 -33.42 2.66 -16.90
C HIS A 86 -33.42 1.63 -18.05
N VAL A 87 -33.88 0.41 -17.75
CA VAL A 87 -34.66 -0.35 -18.74
C VAL A 87 -36.00 0.40 -18.84
N GLY A 88 -36.05 1.39 -19.73
CA GLY A 88 -37.31 1.98 -20.18
C GLY A 88 -38.13 0.94 -20.93
N PRO A 89 -39.46 1.09 -20.96
CA PRO A 89 -40.42 0.07 -21.40
C PRO A 89 -40.28 -0.34 -22.87
#